data_AF-A0A840RSH8-F1
#
_entry.id   AF-A0A840RSH8-F1
#
_cell.length_a   1.000
_cell.length_b   1.000
_cell.length_c   1.000
_cell.angle_alpha   90.00
_cell.angle_beta   90.00
_cell.angle_gamma   90.00
#
_symmetry.space_group_name_H-M   'P 1'
#
loop_
_entity.id
_entity.type
_entity.pdbx_description
1 polymer ?
#
loop_
_entity_poly.entity_id
_entity_poly.type
_entity_poly.pdbx_seq_one_letter_code
_entity_poly.pdbx_strand_id
1 'polypeptide(L)'
;MLPRLKMFFIWLLCLVVTPIMIIAMLAQTLFGSILRAKSMAVSLDECGNCLFGGDPQETISRRTGMALIAGKRWAKIAAPFIDLLFGKGHCLANAAATPLSNNQGK
;
A
#
# COMPACT_ATOMS: atom_id res chain seq x y z
N MET A 1 0.01 -28.28 14.57
CA MET A 1 -0.95 -27.55 13.71
C MET A 1 -0.25 -27.19 12.40
N LEU A 2 -0.71 -27.71 11.25
CA LEU A 2 -0.04 -27.52 9.95
C LEU A 2 0.00 -26.02 9.57
N PRO A 3 1.10 -25.52 8.96
CA PRO A 3 1.26 -24.12 8.60
C PRO A 3 0.14 -23.60 7.68
N ARG A 4 -0.34 -24.42 6.74
CA ARG A 4 -1.45 -24.06 5.85
C ARG A 4 -2.79 -23.89 6.58
N LEU A 5 -3.02 -24.66 7.64
CA LEU A 5 -4.24 -24.53 8.44
C LEU A 5 -4.25 -23.20 9.22
N LYS A 6 -3.11 -22.76 9.75
CA LYS A 6 -2.99 -21.43 10.37
C LYS A 6 -3.31 -20.31 9.36
N MET A 7 -2.76 -20.40 8.14
CA MET A 7 -3.04 -19.43 7.08
C MET A 7 -4.52 -19.41 6.67
N PHE A 8 -5.18 -20.57 6.65
CA PHE A 8 -6.62 -20.64 6.39
C PHE A 8 -7.44 -19.89 7.45
N PHE A 9 -7.11 -20.05 8.74
CA PHE A 9 -7.80 -19.29 9.80
C PHE A 9 -7.50 -17.79 9.76
N ILE A 10 -6.27 -17.39 9.43
CA ILE A 10 -5.94 -15.98 9.19
C ILE A 10 -6.76 -15.42 8.02
N TRP A 11 -6.86 -16.18 6.93
CA TRP A 11 -7.68 -15.80 5.78
C TRP A 11 -9.16 -15.63 6.16
N LEU A 12 -9.73 -16.53 6.96
CA LEU A 12 -11.10 -16.38 7.48
C LEU A 12 -11.26 -15.12 8.33
N LEU A 13 -10.28 -14.80 9.18
CA LEU A 13 -10.29 -13.56 9.95
C LEU A 13 -10.24 -12.33 9.03
N CYS A 14 -9.36 -12.34 8.03
CA CYS A 14 -9.27 -11.27 7.04
C CYS A 14 -10.58 -11.10 6.27
N LEU A 15 -11.27 -12.19 5.92
CA LEU A 15 -12.56 -12.17 5.22
C LEU A 15 -13.61 -11.34 6.00
N VAL A 16 -13.60 -11.43 7.33
CA VAL A 16 -14.52 -10.69 8.20
C VAL A 16 -14.02 -9.28 8.49
N VAL A 17 -12.73 -9.10 8.78
CA VAL A 17 -12.17 -7.80 9.21
C VAL A 17 -12.05 -6.82 8.04
N THR A 18 -11.72 -7.28 6.84
CA THR A 18 -11.50 -6.42 5.67
C THR A 18 -12.71 -5.54 5.32
N PRO A 19 -13.95 -6.05 5.19
CA PRO A 19 -15.10 -5.18 4.90
C PRO A 19 -15.34 -4.15 5.99
N ILE A 20 -15.13 -4.50 7.27
CA ILE A 20 -15.22 -3.55 8.39
C ILE A 20 -14.19 -2.43 8.22
N MET A 21 -12.95 -2.79 7.90
CA MET A 21 -11.86 -1.82 7.69
C MET A 21 -12.11 -0.93 6.47
N ILE A 22 -12.66 -1.44 5.37
CA ILE A 22 -13.01 -0.64 4.19
C ILE A 22 -14.12 0.37 4.51
N ILE A 23 -15.17 -0.07 5.22
CA ILE A 23 -16.26 0.82 5.66
C ILE A 23 -15.72 1.89 6.61
N ALA A 24 -14.88 1.50 7.57
CA ALA A 24 -14.26 2.43 8.50
C ALA A 24 -13.35 3.44 7.77
N MET A 25 -12.57 3.00 6.79
CA MET A 25 -11.75 3.89 5.96
C MET A 25 -12.61 4.88 5.19
N LEU A 26 -13.73 4.44 4.59
CA LEU A 26 -14.68 5.32 3.92
C LEU A 26 -15.27 6.35 4.89
N ALA A 27 -15.69 5.93 6.09
CA ALA A 27 -16.19 6.83 7.11
C ALA A 27 -15.13 7.85 7.55
N GLN A 28 -13.87 7.44 7.71
CA GLN A 28 -12.77 8.36 8.04
C GLN A 28 -12.51 9.37 6.91
N THR A 29 -12.60 8.94 5.64
CA THR A 29 -12.44 9.82 4.48
C THR A 29 -13.55 10.88 4.38
N LEU A 30 -14.79 10.52 4.72
CA LEU A 30 -15.94 11.41 4.57
C LEU A 30 -16.17 12.33 5.79
N PHE A 31 -15.99 11.79 7.00
CA PHE A 31 -16.43 12.45 8.23
C PHE A 31 -15.36 12.48 9.33
N GLY A 32 -14.22 11.81 9.12
CA GLY A 32 -13.23 11.57 10.16
C GLY A 32 -11.87 12.21 9.89
N SER A 33 -10.83 11.56 10.41
CA SER A 33 -9.46 12.06 10.30
C SER A 33 -8.83 11.62 8.98
N ILE A 34 -8.46 12.60 8.16
CA ILE A 34 -7.72 12.37 6.91
C ILE A 34 -6.39 11.62 7.16
N LEU A 35 -5.71 11.89 8.28
CA LEU A 35 -4.48 11.18 8.65
C LEU A 35 -4.74 9.68 8.90
N ARG A 36 -5.84 9.34 9.59
CA ARG A 36 -6.22 7.94 9.82
C ARG A 36 -6.62 7.26 8.52
N ALA A 37 -7.45 7.90 7.70
CA ALA A 37 -7.85 7.38 6.39
C ALA A 37 -6.62 7.12 5.51
N LYS A 38 -5.67 8.07 5.46
CA LYS A 38 -4.41 7.93 4.73
C LYS A 38 -3.57 6.76 5.24
N SER A 39 -3.43 6.63 6.57
CA SER A 39 -2.66 5.53 7.17
C SER A 39 -3.26 4.16 6.84
N MET A 40 -4.59 4.05 6.84
CA MET A 40 -5.31 2.84 6.45
C MET A 40 -5.10 2.53 4.95
N ALA A 41 -5.19 3.53 4.08
CA ALA A 41 -4.98 3.37 2.65
C ALA A 41 -3.54 2.91 2.33
N VAL A 42 -2.54 3.49 3.01
CA VAL A 42 -1.12 3.06 2.89
C VAL A 42 -0.95 1.60 3.33
N SER A 43 -1.51 1.23 4.49
CA SER A 43 -1.41 -0.15 4.99
C SER A 43 -2.07 -1.16 4.03
N LEU A 44 -3.19 -0.77 3.40
CA LEU A 44 -3.87 -1.60 2.41
C LEU A 44 -3.05 -1.72 1.11
N ASP A 45 -2.37 -0.65 0.68
CA ASP A 45 -1.46 -0.67 -0.46
C ASP A 45 -0.23 -1.57 -0.20
N GLU A 46 0.37 -1.50 0.99
CA GLU A 46 1.47 -2.40 1.41
C GLU A 46 1.04 -3.88 1.42
N CYS A 47 -0.17 -4.15 1.92
CA CYS A 47 -0.77 -5.49 1.81
C CYS A 47 -0.96 -5.91 0.35
N GLY A 48 -1.38 -4.98 -0.52
CA GLY A 48 -1.48 -5.20 -1.96
C GLY A 48 -0.11 -5.46 -2.60
N ASN A 49 0.96 -4.79 -2.16
CA ASN A 49 2.32 -5.03 -2.65
C ASN A 49 2.79 -6.46 -2.33
N CYS A 50 2.43 -6.99 -1.16
CA CYS A 50 2.73 -8.37 -0.76
C CYS A 50 2.16 -9.39 -1.75
N LEU A 51 0.99 -9.13 -2.37
CA LEU A 51 0.40 -10.01 -3.39
C LEU A 51 1.37 -10.23 -4.57
N PHE A 52 2.12 -9.20 -4.92
CA PHE A 52 3.11 -9.23 -6.00
C PHE A 52 4.51 -9.64 -5.48
N GLY A 53 4.63 -10.13 -4.26
CA GLY A 53 5.90 -10.52 -3.63
C GLY A 53 6.80 -9.34 -3.21
N GLY A 54 6.21 -8.17 -2.97
CA GLY A 54 6.92 -7.01 -2.44
C GLY A 54 7.08 -7.06 -0.92
N ASP A 55 7.87 -6.12 -0.37
CA ASP A 55 8.11 -6.02 1.07
C ASP A 55 6.83 -5.55 1.82
N PRO A 56 6.51 -6.13 3.00
CA PRO A 56 5.32 -5.76 3.78
C PRO A 56 5.27 -4.32 4.31
N GLN A 57 6.36 -3.57 4.22
CA GLN A 57 6.46 -2.15 4.60
C GLN A 57 6.81 -1.26 3.38
N GLU A 58 6.50 -1.76 2.19
CA GLU A 58 6.72 -1.06 0.93
C GLU A 58 5.41 -0.90 0.17
N THR A 59 5.12 0.34 -0.23
CA THR A 59 4.00 0.69 -1.10
C THR A 59 4.26 0.30 -2.55
N ILE A 60 3.20 0.07 -3.32
CA ILE A 60 3.33 -0.28 -4.75
C ILE A 60 4.02 0.84 -5.53
N SER A 61 3.75 2.10 -5.18
CA SER A 61 4.37 3.27 -5.82
C SER A 61 5.87 3.35 -5.54
N ARG A 62 6.31 3.07 -4.31
CA ARG A 62 7.74 3.01 -3.95
C ARG A 62 8.45 1.88 -4.69
N ARG A 63 7.87 0.68 -4.68
CA ARG A 63 8.40 -0.48 -5.42
C ARG A 63 8.54 -0.17 -6.91
N THR A 64 7.52 0.46 -7.49
CA THR A 64 7.51 0.85 -8.89
C THR A 64 8.61 1.88 -9.18
N GLY A 65 8.79 2.87 -8.31
CA GLY A 65 9.88 3.85 -8.42
C GLY A 65 11.27 3.22 -8.33
N MET A 66 11.50 2.32 -7.37
CA MET A 66 12.77 1.59 -7.25
C MET A 66 13.03 0.72 -8.49
N ALA A 67 11.98 0.10 -9.04
CA ALA A 67 12.08 -0.69 -10.26
C ALA A 67 12.31 0.16 -11.52
N LEU A 68 11.80 1.40 -11.57
CA LEU A 68 12.14 2.38 -12.63
C LEU A 68 13.61 2.74 -12.58
N ILE A 69 14.15 3.06 -11.39
CA ILE A 69 15.57 3.37 -11.19
C ILE A 69 16.44 2.19 -11.63
N ALA A 70 16.02 0.96 -11.31
CA ALA A 70 16.68 -0.27 -11.75
C ALA A 70 16.45 -0.64 -13.23
N GLY A 71 15.74 0.19 -14.00
CA GLY A 71 15.51 -0.02 -15.44
C GLY A 71 14.57 -1.18 -15.79
N LYS A 72 13.73 -1.64 -14.85
CA LYS A 72 12.82 -2.78 -15.08
C LYS A 72 11.70 -2.40 -16.06
N ARG A 73 11.47 -3.25 -17.06
CA ARG A 73 10.49 -3.00 -18.14
C ARG A 73 9.05 -2.87 -17.62
N TRP A 74 8.65 -3.73 -16.69
CA TRP A 74 7.28 -3.69 -16.13
C TRP A 74 6.99 -2.36 -15.42
N ALA A 75 7.99 -1.75 -14.78
CA ALA A 75 7.83 -0.49 -14.06
C ALA A 75 7.58 0.69 -15.01
N LYS A 76 8.17 0.68 -16.21
CA LYS A 76 7.88 1.67 -17.26
C LYS A 76 6.43 1.62 -17.74
N ILE A 77 5.80 0.46 -17.63
CA ILE A 77 4.39 0.26 -17.99
C ILE A 77 3.49 0.65 -16.82
N ALA A 78 3.83 0.26 -15.58
CA ALA A 78 3.02 0.52 -14.40
C ALA A 78 3.04 2.00 -13.94
N ALA A 79 4.21 2.64 -13.97
CA ALA A 79 4.39 3.98 -13.41
C ALA A 79 3.47 5.05 -14.01
N PRO A 80 3.24 5.12 -15.34
CA PRO A 80 2.31 6.10 -15.91
C PRO A 80 0.89 6.01 -15.34
N PHE A 81 0.39 4.80 -15.04
CA PHE A 81 -0.95 4.64 -14.45
C PHE A 81 -1.01 5.14 -13.01
N ILE A 82 0.04 4.89 -12.23
CA ILE A 82 0.13 5.34 -10.83
C ILE A 82 0.32 6.86 -10.79
N ASP A 83 1.25 7.38 -11.58
CA ASP A 83 1.54 8.82 -11.67
C ASP A 83 0.35 9.61 -12.26
N LEU A 84 -0.51 8.99 -13.08
CA LEU A 84 -1.74 9.64 -13.54
C LEU A 84 -2.71 9.94 -12.38
N LEU A 85 -2.80 9.03 -11.40
CA LEU A 85 -3.70 9.17 -10.25
C LEU A 85 -3.11 10.06 -9.15
N PHE A 86 -1.79 10.02 -8.94
CA PHE A 86 -1.13 10.67 -7.80
C PHE A 86 -0.20 11.83 -8.18
N GLY A 87 -0.07 12.15 -9.47
CA GLY A 87 0.77 13.22 -10.00
C GLY A 87 2.04 12.71 -10.71
N LYS A 88 2.50 13.48 -11.71
CA LYS A 88 3.70 13.13 -12.50
C LYS A 88 4.93 12.98 -11.60
N GLY A 89 5.66 11.88 -11.74
CA GLY A 89 6.88 11.60 -10.96
C GLY A 89 6.62 11.06 -9.55
N HIS A 90 5.38 10.74 -9.19
CA HIS A 90 5.01 10.25 -7.87
C HIS A 90 5.78 8.97 -7.48
N CYS A 91 5.91 8.01 -8.40
CA CYS A 91 6.66 6.78 -8.12
C CYS A 91 8.14 7.06 -7.81
N LEU A 92 8.80 7.92 -8.59
CA LEU A 92 10.22 8.27 -8.39
C LEU A 92 10.43 9.05 -7.09
N ALA A 93 9.50 9.95 -6.73
CA ALA A 93 9.55 10.66 -5.47
C ALA A 93 9.49 9.71 -4.26
N ASN A 94 8.61 8.71 -4.31
CA ASN A 94 8.49 7.71 -3.24
C ASN A 94 9.70 6.76 -3.15
N ALA A 95 10.41 6.52 -4.25
CA ALA A 95 11.65 5.77 -4.22
C ALA A 95 12.78 6.49 -3.47
N ALA A 96 12.82 7.82 -3.56
CA ALA A 96 13.79 8.66 -2.85
C ALA A 96 13.41 8.88 -1.36
N ALA A 97 12.16 8.68 -0.99
CA ALA A 97 11.70 8.81 0.39
C ALA A 97 12.14 7.59 1.22
N THR A 98 12.77 7.85 2.38
CA THR A 98 12.91 6.84 3.44
C THR A 98 11.53 6.29 3.82
N PRO A 99 11.41 4.98 4.14
CA PRO A 99 10.15 4.40 4.58
C PRO A 99 9.58 5.23 5.73
N LEU A 100 8.28 5.46 5.71
CA LEU A 100 7.58 6.37 6.61
C LEU A 100 7.78 5.94 8.07
N SER A 101 8.85 6.41 8.72
CA SER A 101 8.93 6.44 10.16
C SER A 101 7.83 7.38 10.63
N ASN A 102 6.87 6.84 11.39
CA ASN A 102 5.79 7.56 12.08
C ASN A 102 6.29 8.87 12.70
N ASN A 103 6.21 9.98 11.96
CA ASN A 103 6.33 11.35 12.48
C ASN A 103 5.99 12.36 11.38
N GLN A 104 4.72 12.41 11.00
CA GLN A 104 4.13 13.62 10.42
C GLN A 104 2.96 14.07 11.29
N GLY A 105 3.30 14.44 12.53
CA GLY A 105 2.52 15.36 13.32
C GLY A 105 3.15 16.74 13.19
N LYS A 106 2.56 17.60 12.37
CA LYS A 106 2.44 19.04 12.56
C LYS A 106 1.25 19.53 11.75
#